data_AF-A0A9E5F4L7-F1
#
_entry.id   AF-A0A9E5F4L7-F1
#
_cell.length_a   1.000
_cell.length_b   1.000
_cell.length_c   1.000
_cell.angle_alpha   90.00
_cell.angle_beta   90.00
_cell.angle_gamma   90.00
#
_symmetry.space_group_name_H-M   'P 1'
#
loop_
_entity.id
_entity.type
_entity.pdbx_description
1 polymer ?
#
loop_
_entity_poly.entity_id
_entity_poly.type
_entity_poly.pdbx_seq_one_letter_code
_entity_poly.pdbx_strand_id
1 'polypeptide(L)' 'AVFFDTGQLFPELKQDNRNDGIGVGFRYRTPVGPVVLDFAHGLSPAAKSIIRFTFTVGSI' A
#
# COMPACT_ATOMS: atom_id res chain seq x y z
N ALA A 1 7.47 -7.63 6.68
CA ALA A 1 6.62 -6.75 7.50
C ALA A 1 5.16 -6.91 7.05
N VAL A 2 4.23 -6.58 7.94
CA VAL A 2 2.79 -6.55 7.67
C VAL A 2 2.31 -5.13 7.94
N PHE A 3 1.43 -4.59 7.10
CA PHE A 3 0.96 -3.22 7.20
C PHE A 3 -0.55 -3.09 6.95
N PHE A 4 -1.12 -2.03 7.52
CA PHE A 4 -2.50 -1.59 7.31
C PHE A 4 -2.44 -0.10 6.95
N ASP A 5 -2.96 0.23 5.77
CA ASP A 5 -2.97 1.58 5.23
C ASP A 5 -4.41 2.08 5.14
N THR A 6 -4.61 3.35 5.45
CA THR A 6 -5.93 3.97 5.45
C THR A 6 -5.82 5.40 4.94
N GLY A 7 -6.72 5.82 4.06
CA GLY A 7 -6.64 7.15 3.46
C GLY A 7 -7.94 7.60 2.83
N GLN A 8 -8.14 8.91 2.78
CA GLN A 8 -9.29 9.53 2.14
C GLN A 8 -8.87 10.82 1.44
N LEU A 9 -9.43 11.05 0.25
CA LEU A 9 -9.43 12.35 -0.40
C LEU A 9 -10.74 13.05 -0.04
N PHE A 10 -10.68 14.28 0.48
CA PHE A 10 -11.84 15.06 0.90
C PHE A 10 -12.14 16.17 -0.10
N PRO A 11 -12.97 15.93 -1.13
CA PRO A 11 -13.52 17.02 -1.94
C PRO A 11 -14.47 17.89 -1.10
N GLU A 12 -15.18 17.30 -0.14
CA GLU A 12 -16.05 17.96 0.84
C GLU A 12 -15.91 17.29 2.21
N LEU A 13 -15.95 18.06 3.31
CA LEU A 13 -15.76 17.54 4.69
C LEU A 13 -17.02 16.88 5.29
N LYS A 14 -17.91 16.32 4.46
CA LYS A 14 -19.25 15.86 4.90
C LYS A 14 -19.44 14.35 4.92
N GLN A 15 -18.63 13.59 4.19
CA GLN A 15 -18.80 12.14 4.06
C GLN A 15 -17.47 11.43 4.33
N ASP A 16 -17.50 10.43 5.21
CA ASP A 16 -16.38 9.50 5.38
C ASP A 16 -16.43 8.48 4.24
N ASN A 17 -15.45 8.56 3.35
CA ASN A 17 -15.30 7.69 2.18
C ASN A 17 -13.87 7.17 2.12
N ARG A 18 -13.44 6.58 3.23
CA ARG A 18 -12.09 6.05 3.40
C ARG A 18 -11.81 4.82 2.54
N ASN A 19 -10.57 4.73 2.09
CA ASN A 19 -10.01 3.59 1.43
C ASN A 19 -9.00 2.91 2.34
N ASP A 20 -9.32 1.68 2.73
CA ASP A 20 -8.47 0.87 3.57
C ASP A 20 -7.78 -0.21 2.74
N GLY A 21 -6.57 -0.59 3.16
CA GLY A 21 -5.77 -1.64 2.53
C GLY A 21 -4.94 -2.38 3.55
N ILE A 22 -4.68 -3.66 3.26
CA ILE A 22 -3.75 -4.50 4.01
C ILE A 22 -2.65 -4.98 3.09
N GLY A 23 -1.47 -5.25 3.65
CA GLY A 23 -0.42 -5.83 2.84
C GLY A 23 0.69 -6.47 3.65
N VAL A 24 1.52 -7.18 2.89
CA VAL A 24 2.75 -7.79 3.36
C VAL A 24 3.88 -7.36 2.46
N GLY A 25 5.09 -7.37 2.99
CA GLY A 25 6.23 -7.19 2.12
C GLY A 25 7.56 -7.69 2.64
N PHE A 26 8.51 -7.66 1.74
CA PHE A 26 9.86 -8.13 1.92
C PHE A 26 10.82 -6.96 1.73
N ARG A 27 11.78 -6.86 2.66
CA ARG A 27 12.77 -5.79 2.67
C ARG A 27 14.13 -6.46 2.76
N TYR A 28 15.00 -6.17 1.81
CA TYR A 28 16.33 -6.76 1.74
C TYR A 28 17.36 -5.70 1.37
N ARG A 29 18.50 -5.69 2.07
CA ARG A 29 19.60 -4.79 1.73
C ARG A 29 20.53 -5.48 0.73
N THR A 30 20.65 -4.91 -0.47
CA THR A 30 21.57 -5.39 -1.51
C THR A 30 22.77 -4.44 -1.65
N PRO A 31 23.86 -4.86 -2.30
CA PRO A 31 24.99 -3.98 -2.58
C PRO A 31 24.64 -2.73 -3.41
N VAL A 32 23.55 -2.78 -4.18
CA VAL A 32 23.08 -1.66 -5.03
C VAL A 32 21.99 -0.81 -4.36
N GLY A 33 21.63 -1.13 -3.10
CA GLY A 33 20.66 -0.41 -2.31
C GLY A 33 19.59 -1.29 -1.67
N PRO A 34 18.72 -0.70 -0.83
CA PRO A 34 17.55 -1.39 -0.31
C PRO A 34 16.59 -1.82 -1.43
N VAL A 35 16.10 -3.05 -1.34
CA VAL A 35 15.03 -3.58 -2.17
C VAL A 35 13.78 -3.76 -1.30
N VAL A 36 12.65 -3.27 -1.78
CA VAL A 36 11.34 -3.42 -1.16
C VAL A 36 10.39 -4.08 -2.15
N LEU A 37 9.68 -5.11 -1.70
CA LEU A 37 8.60 -5.77 -2.42
C LEU A 37 7.36 -5.74 -1.54
N ASP A 38 6.28 -5.15 -2.02
CA ASP A 38 5.00 -5.09 -1.30
C ASP A 38 3.87 -5.71 -2.13
N PHE A 39 3.06 -6.51 -1.45
CA PHE A 39 1.81 -7.06 -1.95
C PHE A 39 0.69 -6.51 -1.07
N ALA A 40 -0.22 -5.75 -1.67
CA ALA A 40 -1.32 -5.10 -0.99
C ALA A 40 -2.67 -5.47 -1.60
N HIS A 41 -3.70 -5.45 -0.76
CA HIS A 41 -5.08 -5.69 -1.12
C HIS A 41 -5.96 -4.59 -0.54
N GLY A 42 -6.78 -3.96 -1.40
CA GLY A 42 -7.75 -2.97 -0.96
C GLY A 42 -8.96 -3.64 -0.32
N LEU A 43 -9.47 -3.07 0.77
CA LEU A 43 -10.65 -3.57 1.48
C LEU A 43 -11.93 -2.81 1.10
N SER A 44 -11.79 -1.59 0.59
CA SER A 44 -12.92 -0.77 0.18
C SER A 44 -13.55 -1.27 -1.13
N PRO A 45 -14.86 -1.04 -1.36
CA PRO A 45 -15.59 -1.57 -2.52
C PRO A 45 -14.93 -1.27 -3.88
N ALA A 46 -14.31 -0.10 -4.02
CA ALA A 46 -13.63 0.31 -5.24
C ALA A 46 -12.32 -0.46 -5.55
N ALA A 47 -11.73 -1.12 -4.54
CA ALA A 47 -10.42 -1.77 -4.65
C ALA A 47 -10.40 -3.25 -4.23
N LYS A 48 -11.56 -3.79 -3.78
CA LYS A 48 -11.69 -5.14 -3.21
C LYS A 48 -11.31 -6.29 -4.15
N SER A 49 -11.24 -6.09 -5.46
CA SER A 49 -10.83 -7.12 -6.42
C SER A 49 -9.37 -7.01 -6.88
N ILE A 50 -8.63 -6.01 -6.41
CA ILE A 50 -7.29 -5.70 -6.92
C ILE A 50 -6.24 -6.12 -5.89
N ILE A 51 -5.37 -7.03 -6.30
CA ILE A 51 -4.08 -7.24 -5.63
C ILE A 51 -3.07 -6.34 -6.34
N ARG A 52 -2.38 -5.49 -5.58
CA ARG A 52 -1.36 -4.59 -6.09
C ARG A 52 0.02 -5.08 -5.66
N PHE A 53 0.93 -5.13 -6.63
CA PHE A 53 2.34 -5.40 -6.41
C PHE A 53 3.13 -4.08 -6.57
N THR A 54 4.10 -3.84 -5.69
CA THR A 54 5.01 -2.70 -5.77
C THR A 54 6.44 -3.14 -5.51
N PHE A 55 7.37 -2.59 -6.29
CA PHE A 55 8.80 -2.89 -6.21
C PHE A 55 9.60 -1.58 -6.24
N THR A 56 10.56 -1.48 -5.33
CA THR A 56 11.44 -0.32 -5.19
C THR A 56 12.88 -0.78 -5.00
N VAL A 57 13.81 -0.08 -5.66
CA VAL A 57 15.26 -0.25 -5.48
C VAL A 57 15.88 1.12 -5.24
N GLY A 58 16.74 1.24 -4.24
CA GLY A 58 17.46 2.48 -3.95
C GLY A 58 16.76 3.32 -2.86
N SER A 59 16.57 4.61 -3.11
CA SER A 59 16.00 5.51 -2.09
C SER A 59 14.54 5.19 -1.84
N ILE A 60 14.25 4.91 -0.57
CA ILE A 60 12.92 4.91 0.03
C ILE A 60 12.73 6.28 0.68
#